data_AF-A0A6J4LX35-F1
#
_entry.id   AF-A0A6J4LX35-F1
#
_cell.length_a   1.000
_cell.length_b   1.000
_cell.length_c   1.000
_cell.angle_alpha   90.00
_cell.angle_beta   90.00
_cell.angle_gamma   90.00
#
_symmetry.space_group_name_H-M   'P 1'
#
loop_
_entity.id
_entity.type
_entity.pdbx_description
1 polymer ?
#
loop_
_entity_poly.entity_id
_entity_poly.type
_entity_poly.pdbx_seq_one_letter_code
_entity_poly.pdbx_strand_id
1 'polypeptide(L)'
;RVTRLTPALQRRDPDQALVAAGEAVPDWSGGTRLGESLEVFLDRWGQRGLVRGAVVVVFSDGWERGDASLLAEQAARLQRLAHKVVWVNPHKGSAGYQPVQAGMAAALPHVDEFVAGHSMAAFAEVLEVVARA
;
A
#
# COMPACT_ATOMS: atom_id res chain seq x y z
N ARG A 1 -0.60 -12.64 -5.88
CA ARG A 1 -1.48 -12.24 -7.00
C ARG A 1 -1.89 -10.80 -6.76
N VAL A 2 -1.95 -9.95 -7.79
CA VAL A 2 -2.43 -8.56 -7.67
C VAL A 2 -3.76 -8.43 -8.41
N THR A 3 -4.78 -7.98 -7.70
CA THR A 3 -6.12 -7.74 -8.26
C THR A 3 -6.35 -6.25 -8.37
N ARG A 4 -6.67 -5.78 -9.59
CA ARG A 4 -7.00 -4.38 -9.81
C ARG A 4 -8.47 -4.12 -9.47
N LEU A 5 -8.71 -3.33 -8.42
CA LEU A 5 -10.05 -3.01 -7.94
C LEU A 5 -10.70 -1.79 -8.61
N THR A 6 -9.99 -1.02 -9.43
CA THR A 6 -10.54 0.20 -10.05
C THR A 6 -11.90 -0.02 -10.75
N PRO A 7 -12.13 -1.09 -11.53
CA PRO A 7 -13.44 -1.30 -12.15
C PRO A 7 -14.57 -1.53 -11.13
N ALA A 8 -14.28 -2.25 -10.03
CA ALA A 8 -15.26 -2.47 -8.96
C ALA A 8 -15.58 -1.17 -8.21
N LEU A 9 -14.55 -0.36 -7.93
CA LEU A 9 -14.66 0.90 -7.20
C LEU A 9 -15.23 2.06 -8.02
N GLN A 10 -15.47 1.89 -9.33
CA GLN A 10 -16.12 2.89 -10.18
C GLN A 10 -17.65 2.93 -10.03
N ARG A 11 -18.24 1.99 -9.28
CA ARG A 11 -19.68 2.01 -8.98
C ARG A 11 -20.03 3.23 -8.13
N ARG A 12 -21.15 3.89 -8.47
CA ARG A 12 -21.62 5.11 -7.75
C ARG A 12 -22.04 4.82 -6.32
N ASP A 13 -22.65 3.67 -6.10
CA ASP A 13 -23.12 3.22 -4.80
C ASP A 13 -21.95 2.57 -4.02
N PRO A 14 -21.55 3.11 -2.85
CA PRO A 14 -20.42 2.60 -2.08
C PRO A 14 -20.60 1.15 -1.60
N ASP A 15 -21.82 0.77 -1.20
CA ASP A 15 -22.09 -0.57 -0.70
C ASP A 15 -21.94 -1.58 -1.83
N GLN A 16 -22.45 -1.26 -3.02
CA GLN A 16 -22.26 -2.08 -4.22
C GLN A 16 -20.80 -2.12 -4.68
N ALA A 17 -20.05 -1.03 -4.52
CA ALA A 17 -18.62 -1.00 -4.83
C ALA A 17 -17.83 -1.95 -3.92
N LEU A 18 -18.14 -1.95 -2.62
CA LEU A 18 -17.52 -2.84 -1.63
C LEU A 18 -17.84 -4.31 -1.91
N VAL A 19 -19.10 -4.64 -2.20
CA VAL A 19 -19.50 -6.02 -2.57
C VAL A 19 -18.73 -6.48 -3.80
N ALA A 20 -18.72 -5.68 -4.87
CA ALA A 20 -18.00 -6.01 -6.11
C ALA A 20 -16.49 -6.14 -5.90
N ALA A 21 -15.90 -5.34 -5.01
CA ALA A 21 -14.49 -5.45 -4.66
C ALA A 21 -14.19 -6.77 -3.91
N GLY A 22 -15.07 -7.18 -2.99
CA GLY A 22 -14.99 -8.46 -2.30
C GLY A 22 -15.06 -9.66 -3.25
N GLU A 23 -16.00 -9.64 -4.20
CA GLU A 23 -16.15 -10.68 -5.23
C GLU A 23 -14.92 -10.80 -6.14
N ALA A 24 -14.22 -9.69 -6.38
CA ALA A 24 -13.02 -9.66 -7.22
C ALA A 24 -11.77 -10.25 -6.51
N VAL A 25 -11.78 -10.39 -5.18
CA VAL A 25 -10.64 -10.88 -4.38
C VAL A 25 -11.00 -12.23 -3.74
N PRO A 26 -10.83 -13.34 -4.47
CA PRO A 26 -11.22 -14.67 -3.97
C PRO A 26 -10.29 -15.20 -2.86
N ASP A 27 -9.10 -14.61 -2.69
CA ASP A 27 -8.01 -15.09 -1.85
C ASP A 27 -7.55 -14.04 -0.81
N TRP A 28 -8.40 -13.75 0.18
CA TRP A 28 -8.12 -12.76 1.24
C TRP A 28 -7.27 -13.31 2.41
N SER A 29 -7.30 -14.62 2.67
CA SER A 29 -6.78 -15.21 3.92
C SER A 29 -5.39 -15.84 3.79
N GLY A 30 -4.63 -15.48 2.75
CA GLY A 30 -3.47 -16.23 2.30
C GLY A 30 -2.10 -15.76 2.79
N GLY A 31 -1.98 -14.88 3.79
CA GLY A 31 -0.72 -14.29 4.24
C GLY A 31 -0.03 -13.41 3.19
N THR A 32 0.49 -12.26 3.61
CA THR A 32 0.94 -11.24 2.66
C THR A 32 2.35 -11.53 2.14
N ARG A 33 2.52 -11.63 0.81
CA ARG A 33 3.80 -11.60 0.11
C ARG A 33 3.91 -10.23 -0.56
N LEU A 34 4.29 -9.21 0.22
CA LEU A 34 4.28 -7.81 -0.21
C LEU A 34 5.29 -7.56 -1.32
N GLY A 35 6.51 -8.10 -1.20
CA GLY A 35 7.58 -7.93 -2.19
C GLY A 35 7.15 -8.39 -3.59
N GLU A 36 6.63 -9.63 -3.70
CA GLU A 36 6.14 -10.17 -4.98
C GLU A 36 4.91 -9.42 -5.50
N SER A 37 4.02 -9.00 -4.61
CA SER A 37 2.83 -8.24 -5.01
C SER A 37 3.24 -6.87 -5.57
N LEU A 38 4.22 -6.23 -4.94
CA LEU A 38 4.75 -4.94 -5.40
C LEU A 38 5.52 -5.08 -6.71
N GLU A 39 6.33 -6.13 -6.87
CA GLU A 39 7.00 -6.46 -8.13
C GLU A 39 6.00 -6.60 -9.28
N VAL A 40 4.99 -7.46 -9.11
CA VAL A 40 3.95 -7.69 -10.12
C VAL A 40 3.19 -6.40 -10.45
N PHE A 41 2.94 -5.56 -9.45
CA PHE A 41 2.30 -4.27 -9.66
C PHE A 41 3.19 -3.31 -10.47
N LEU A 42 4.46 -3.18 -10.11
CA LEU A 42 5.42 -2.31 -10.78
C LEU A 42 5.77 -2.80 -12.19
N ASP A 43 5.75 -4.11 -12.45
CA ASP A 43 6.01 -4.64 -13.79
C ASP A 43 4.86 -4.35 -14.75
N ARG A 44 3.62 -4.39 -14.26
CA ARG A 44 2.43 -4.10 -15.07
C ARG A 44 2.15 -2.61 -15.22
N TRP A 45 2.41 -1.82 -14.17
CA TRP A 45 1.97 -0.43 -14.09
C TRP A 45 3.06 0.57 -13.67
N GLY A 46 4.32 0.15 -13.59
CA GLY A 46 5.45 0.97 -13.12
C GLY A 46 5.98 1.98 -14.13
N GLN A 47 7.17 1.73 -14.68
CA GLN A 47 8.00 2.71 -15.41
C GLN A 47 7.33 3.44 -16.59
N ARG A 48 6.42 2.76 -17.30
CA ARG A 48 5.65 3.32 -18.42
C ARG A 48 4.15 3.39 -18.12
N GLY A 49 3.77 3.21 -16.86
CA GLY A 49 2.38 3.06 -16.44
C GLY A 49 1.95 4.08 -15.40
N LEU A 50 0.89 3.71 -14.68
CA LEU A 50 0.18 4.52 -13.70
C LEU A 50 1.07 5.08 -12.58
N VAL A 51 2.14 4.38 -12.20
CA VAL A 51 2.95 4.71 -11.02
C VAL A 51 3.85 5.91 -11.26
N ARG A 52 4.31 6.13 -12.50
CA ARG A 52 5.30 7.18 -12.79
C ARG A 52 4.72 8.56 -12.49
N GLY A 53 5.34 9.26 -11.54
CA GLY A 53 4.90 10.58 -11.10
C GLY A 53 3.60 10.60 -10.29
N ALA A 54 3.09 9.43 -9.87
CA ALA A 54 1.90 9.35 -9.04
C ALA A 54 2.22 9.50 -7.55
N VAL A 55 1.22 9.93 -6.79
CA VAL A 55 1.17 9.73 -5.34
C VAL A 55 0.65 8.32 -5.09
N VAL A 56 1.48 7.44 -4.56
CA VAL A 56 1.13 6.05 -4.29
C VAL A 56 0.89 5.89 -2.79
N VAL A 57 -0.34 5.52 -2.44
CA VAL A 57 -0.74 5.26 -1.05
C VAL A 57 -0.82 3.75 -0.83
N VAL A 58 0.01 3.24 0.08
CA VAL A 58 0.09 1.83 0.44
C VAL A 58 -0.58 1.62 1.80
N PHE A 59 -1.66 0.85 1.83
CA PHE A 59 -2.31 0.42 3.07
C PHE A 59 -1.81 -0.96 3.46
N SER A 60 -0.95 -1.04 4.49
CA SER A 60 -0.40 -2.31 4.97
C SER A 60 0.21 -2.18 6.37
N ASP A 61 0.17 -3.26 7.14
CA ASP A 61 0.89 -3.42 8.41
C ASP A 61 2.38 -3.75 8.23
N GLY A 62 2.83 -3.99 6.99
CA GLY A 62 4.22 -4.33 6.68
C GLY A 62 4.59 -5.77 7.02
N TRP A 63 3.60 -6.66 7.16
CA TRP A 63 3.87 -8.08 7.37
C TRP A 63 4.38 -8.73 6.08
N GLU A 64 5.61 -9.25 6.11
CA GLU A 64 6.22 -10.03 5.03
C GLU A 64 6.67 -11.38 5.58
N ARG A 65 6.47 -12.46 4.82
CA ARG A 65 6.88 -13.81 5.23
C ARG A 65 8.22 -14.17 4.63
N GLY A 66 9.17 -14.53 5.48
CA GLY A 66 10.50 -14.95 5.07
C GLY A 66 11.44 -13.76 4.89
N ASP A 67 12.23 -13.79 3.82
CA ASP A 67 13.20 -12.72 3.51
C ASP A 67 12.50 -11.47 2.96
N ALA A 68 12.78 -10.32 3.56
CA ALA A 68 12.25 -9.02 3.18
C ALA A 68 13.10 -8.28 2.13
N SER A 69 14.19 -8.87 1.64
CA SER A 69 15.09 -8.28 0.64
C SER A 69 14.35 -7.84 -0.64
N LEU A 70 13.45 -8.70 -1.16
CA LEU A 70 12.63 -8.36 -2.32
C LEU A 70 11.73 -7.16 -2.04
N LEU A 71 11.12 -7.09 -0.85
CA LEU A 71 10.29 -5.94 -0.49
C LEU A 71 11.11 -4.65 -0.43
N ALA A 72 12.32 -4.66 0.14
CA ALA A 72 13.21 -3.51 0.12
C ALA A 72 13.53 -3.06 -1.31
N GLU A 73 13.91 -4.00 -2.19
CA GLU A 73 14.24 -3.71 -3.58
C GLU A 73 13.06 -3.06 -4.32
N GLN A 74 11.86 -3.66 -4.20
CA GLN A 74 10.68 -3.16 -4.88
C GLN A 74 10.16 -1.86 -4.27
N ALA A 75 10.30 -1.64 -2.96
CA ALA A 75 10.00 -0.36 -2.31
C ALA A 75 10.94 0.74 -2.81
N ALA A 76 12.24 0.46 -2.91
CA ALA A 76 13.22 1.38 -3.48
C ALA A 76 12.89 1.71 -4.95
N ARG A 77 12.45 0.71 -5.73
CA ARG A 77 11.99 0.90 -7.11
C ARG A 77 10.73 1.75 -7.17
N LEU A 78 9.76 1.52 -6.30
CA LEU A 78 8.54 2.32 -6.20
C LEU A 78 8.88 3.79 -5.91
N GLN A 79 9.73 4.06 -4.91
CA GLN A 79 10.15 5.42 -4.54
C GLN A 79 10.79 6.18 -5.71
N ARG A 80 11.61 5.51 -6.53
CA ARG A 80 12.23 6.13 -7.71
C ARG A 80 11.24 6.45 -8.84
N LEU A 81 10.08 5.80 -8.86
CA LEU A 81 9.08 5.95 -9.92
C LEU A 81 7.95 6.89 -9.52
N ALA A 82 7.46 6.75 -8.29
CA ALA A 82 6.41 7.58 -7.74
C ALA A 82 6.90 9.02 -7.54
N HIS A 83 5.97 9.96 -7.55
CA HIS A 83 6.22 11.30 -7.06
C HIS A 83 6.33 11.30 -5.52
N LYS A 84 5.47 10.51 -4.87
CA LYS A 84 5.47 10.33 -3.41
C LYS A 84 4.92 8.98 -3.02
N VAL A 85 5.53 8.32 -2.03
CA VAL A 85 5.10 7.06 -1.43
C VAL A 85 4.61 7.31 -0.01
N VAL A 86 3.30 7.18 0.19
CA VAL A 86 2.65 7.30 1.50
C VAL A 86 2.31 5.91 2.00
N TRP A 87 2.84 5.51 3.15
CA TRP A 87 2.53 4.24 3.77
C TRP A 87 1.61 4.44 4.98
N VAL A 88 0.41 3.90 4.88
CA VAL A 88 -0.63 3.96 5.90
C VAL A 88 -0.64 2.65 6.67
N ASN A 89 -0.24 2.71 7.94
CA ASN A 89 -0.13 1.54 8.79
C ASN A 89 -1.23 1.52 9.87
N PRO A 90 -2.03 0.44 9.96
CA PRO A 90 -3.14 0.35 10.91
C PRO A 90 -2.68 0.25 12.38
N HIS A 91 -1.42 -0.07 12.65
CA HIS A 91 -0.87 -0.20 14.01
C HIS A 91 -0.11 1.03 14.49
N LYS A 92 0.27 1.95 13.58
CA LYS A 92 1.07 3.14 13.94
C LYS A 92 0.39 4.04 14.98
N GLY A 93 -0.95 4.06 15.02
CA GLY A 93 -1.70 4.86 16.00
C GLY A 93 -1.59 4.36 17.45
N SER A 94 -1.12 3.13 17.66
CA SER A 94 -1.02 2.54 18.98
C SER A 94 0.18 3.09 19.75
N ALA A 95 -0.03 3.41 21.03
CA ALA A 95 1.05 3.84 21.92
C ALA A 95 2.17 2.80 21.96
N GLY A 96 3.42 3.24 21.75
CA GLY A 96 4.59 2.37 21.75
C GLY A 96 4.78 1.51 20.50
N TYR A 97 4.01 1.73 19.43
CA TYR A 97 4.24 1.04 18.17
C TYR A 97 5.65 1.32 17.64
N GLN A 98 6.36 0.25 17.29
CA GLN A 98 7.63 0.32 16.57
C GLN A 98 7.54 -0.55 15.30
N PRO A 99 7.99 -0.05 14.14
CA PRO A 99 7.96 -0.78 12.87
C PRO A 99 9.12 -1.80 12.79
N VAL A 100 9.19 -2.72 13.75
CA VAL A 100 10.26 -3.72 13.87
C VAL A 100 10.02 -4.98 13.05
N GLN A 101 8.82 -5.14 12.49
CA GLN A 101 8.52 -6.24 11.58
C GLN A 101 9.43 -6.16 10.36
N ALA A 102 10.04 -7.29 9.97
CA ALA A 102 11.06 -7.33 8.92
C ALA A 102 10.62 -6.64 7.61
N GLY A 103 9.37 -6.86 7.20
CA GLY A 103 8.82 -6.23 6.00
C GLY A 103 8.69 -4.71 6.13
N MET A 104 8.15 -4.23 7.25
CA MET A 104 8.03 -2.79 7.52
C MET A 104 9.41 -2.13 7.63
N ALA A 105 10.33 -2.74 8.39
CA ALA A 105 11.69 -2.23 8.55
C ALA A 105 12.45 -2.16 7.20
N ALA A 106 12.21 -3.12 6.30
CA ALA A 106 12.78 -3.15 4.95
C ALA A 106 12.19 -2.08 4.02
N ALA A 107 10.88 -1.82 4.10
CA ALA A 107 10.22 -0.84 3.24
C ALA A 107 10.38 0.62 3.74
N LEU A 108 10.47 0.82 5.05
CA LEU A 108 10.43 2.15 5.69
C LEU A 108 11.47 3.16 5.14
N PRO A 109 12.72 2.79 4.81
CA PRO A 109 13.68 3.72 4.21
C PRO A 109 13.26 4.28 2.85
N HIS A 110 12.26 3.68 2.21
CA HIS A 110 11.77 4.02 0.86
C HIS A 110 10.35 4.60 0.89
N VAL A 111 9.86 4.97 2.07
CA VAL A 111 8.57 5.62 2.29
C VAL A 111 8.82 7.09 2.59
N ASP A 112 8.12 7.98 1.87
CA ASP A 112 8.26 9.42 2.08
C ASP A 112 7.42 9.89 3.27
N GLU A 113 6.24 9.29 3.48
CA GLU A 113 5.34 9.61 4.59
C GLU A 113 4.81 8.34 5.24
N PHE A 114 5.02 8.20 6.55
CA PHE A 114 4.54 7.05 7.33
C PHE A 114 3.45 7.49 8.31
N VAL A 115 2.19 7.19 7.99
CA VAL A 115 0.99 7.74 8.68
C VAL A 115 0.09 6.63 9.24
N ALA A 116 -0.78 7.02 10.19
CA ALA A 116 -1.64 6.06 10.87
C ALA A 116 -2.92 5.78 10.06
N GLY A 117 -3.42 4.55 10.13
CA GLY A 117 -4.62 4.11 9.40
C GLY A 117 -5.68 3.42 10.26
N HIS A 118 -5.74 3.76 11.56
CA HIS A 118 -6.51 3.01 12.56
C HIS A 118 -7.89 3.60 12.87
N SER A 119 -8.23 4.77 12.31
CA SER A 119 -9.49 5.47 12.59
C SER A 119 -9.87 6.44 11.48
N MET A 120 -11.12 6.92 11.50
CA MET A 120 -11.59 7.96 10.57
C MET A 120 -10.80 9.26 10.67
N ALA A 121 -10.36 9.63 11.88
CA ALA A 121 -9.49 10.79 12.07
C ALA A 121 -8.13 10.57 11.40
N ALA A 122 -7.58 9.36 11.49
CA ALA A 122 -6.33 9.02 10.81
C ALA A 122 -6.48 9.09 9.28
N PHE A 123 -7.63 8.68 8.73
CA PHE A 123 -7.88 8.85 7.29
C PHE A 123 -7.97 10.32 6.85
N ALA A 124 -8.43 11.24 7.71
CA ALA A 124 -8.38 12.67 7.40
C ALA A 124 -6.92 13.17 7.24
N GLU A 125 -6.00 12.71 8.09
CA GLU A 125 -4.56 12.99 7.96
C GLU A 125 -4.00 12.44 6.64
N VAL A 126 -4.38 11.22 6.26
CA VAL A 126 -3.98 10.63 4.97
C VAL A 126 -4.42 11.53 3.80
N LEU A 127 -5.66 12.04 3.82
CA LEU A 127 -6.16 12.93 2.78
C LEU A 127 -5.38 14.24 2.71
N GLU A 128 -5.01 14.83 3.85
CA GLU A 128 -4.17 16.03 3.88
C GLU A 128 -2.78 15.79 3.30
N VAL A 129 -2.15 14.66 3.65
CA VAL A 129 -0.82 14.29 3.13
C VAL A 129 -0.86 14.10 1.61
N VAL A 130 -1.90 13.44 1.09
CA VAL A 130 -2.09 13.26 -0.35
C VAL A 130 -2.36 14.59 -1.05
N ALA A 131 -3.16 15.48 -0.45
CA ALA A 131 -3.48 16.79 -1.04
C ALA A 131 -2.27 17.74 -1.14
N ARG A 132 -1.26 17.55 -0.29
CA ARG A 132 -0.02 18.36 -0.26
C ARG A 132 1.12 17.77 -1.10
N ALA A 133 0.93 16.58 -1.66
CA ALA A 133 1.95 15.87 -2.42
C ALA A 133 2.15 16.52 -3.79
#